data_AF-B9WF73-F1
#
_entry.id   AF-B9WF73-F1
#
_cell.length_a   1.000
_cell.length_b   1.000
_cell.length_c   1.000
_cell.angle_alpha   90.00
_cell.angle_beta   90.00
_cell.angle_gamma   90.00
#
_symmetry.space_group_name_H-M   'P 1'
#
loop_
_entity.id
_entity.type
_entity.pdbx_description
1 polymer ?
#
loop_
_entity_poly.entity_id
_entity_poly.type
_entity_poly.pdbx_seq_one_letter_code
_entity_poly.pdbx_strand_id
1 'polypeptide(L)'
;MNTLRRRGIPKPIPHIFEDVEFKRSTRTKPPNWKLFGLVVICWVLLIHYFERTIPQKALMACKWNNWEPWQTPSSAHRIVLIADPQIVDDYSYPKQFKIINYFTKKMADNYLHRNYEMIHSLLAPDTTIFLGDLFDGGRYWDDKQWIDEYKRFSRIFPKKINRRDIRSIPGNHDIGFQTIHHKVLKRFAEYYGELNDYIELGNHTFVLLDSISLSHPDHLIKKEPDEFLNNLNNHINTNFPRILLTHVPLYRFPNIQKCGPQREKNKPFPLQRGDQYQTVIEYEISRRILNTIKPALIFAGDDHDYCDITQEYDGGIAREITVKSAAMTGGIKHPAVQLLSLNTNENSKHTYTTEMCYMPNAYYGLYTYLAFLLLTSVFIDRSIWWLNIIWPLFILNVYYMTI
;
A
#
# COMPACT_ATOMS: atom_id res chain seq x y z
N MET A 1 -79.02 31.76 74.74
CA MET A 1 -77.61 32.21 74.85
C MET A 1 -76.72 31.19 74.15
N ASN A 2 -75.67 31.68 73.48
CA ASN A 2 -74.59 30.95 72.79
C ASN A 2 -74.82 30.54 71.32
N THR A 3 -74.79 31.61 70.53
CA THR A 3 -74.21 31.82 69.19
C THR A 3 -73.36 30.72 68.55
N LEU A 4 -73.76 30.44 67.31
CA LEU A 4 -73.07 29.72 66.24
C LEU A 4 -71.68 30.30 65.90
N ARG A 5 -70.70 29.42 65.67
CA ARG A 5 -69.51 29.72 64.83
C ARG A 5 -69.17 28.50 63.96
N ARG A 6 -69.69 28.49 62.73
CA ARG A 6 -69.23 27.60 61.65
C ARG A 6 -67.84 28.04 61.23
N ARG A 7 -66.84 27.16 61.32
CA ARG A 7 -65.50 27.37 60.76
C ARG A 7 -65.60 27.29 59.23
N GLY A 8 -65.28 28.40 58.56
CA GLY A 8 -65.17 28.45 57.11
C GLY A 8 -63.94 27.68 56.64
N ILE A 9 -64.13 26.85 55.62
CA ILE A 9 -63.07 26.20 54.85
C ILE A 9 -62.35 27.32 54.06
N PRO A 10 -61.02 27.47 54.14
CA PRO A 10 -60.32 28.45 53.33
C PRO A 10 -60.43 28.09 51.85
N LYS A 11 -60.85 29.05 51.02
CA LYS A 11 -60.78 28.94 49.56
C LYS A 11 -59.31 28.78 49.14
N PRO A 12 -58.99 27.91 48.17
CA PRO A 12 -57.64 27.85 47.64
C PRO A 12 -57.28 29.19 47.01
N ILE A 13 -56.14 29.73 47.43
CA ILE A 13 -55.49 30.88 46.80
C ILE A 13 -55.13 30.44 45.37
N PRO A 14 -55.54 31.16 44.32
CA PRO A 14 -55.07 30.83 42.98
C PRO A 14 -53.57 31.12 42.93
N HIS A 15 -52.76 30.07 42.79
CA HIS A 15 -51.34 30.17 42.48
C HIS A 15 -51.18 30.73 41.06
N ILE A 16 -51.34 32.05 40.91
CA ILE A 16 -51.01 32.79 39.68
C ILE A 16 -49.55 33.22 39.78
N PHE A 17 -48.61 32.31 40.03
CA PHE A 17 -47.17 32.63 39.97
C PHE A 17 -46.25 31.42 39.68
N GLU A 18 -46.76 30.30 39.16
CA GLU A 18 -45.91 29.14 38.81
C GLU A 18 -45.79 28.84 37.30
N ASP A 19 -46.61 29.46 36.43
CA ASP A 19 -46.62 29.12 34.99
C ASP A 19 -45.70 29.97 34.09
N VAL A 20 -45.03 31.00 34.63
CA VAL A 20 -44.13 31.86 33.82
C VAL A 20 -42.68 31.38 33.86
N GLU A 21 -42.25 30.70 34.92
CA GLU A 21 -40.86 30.23 35.06
C GLU A 21 -40.60 28.85 34.46
N PHE A 22 -41.61 27.96 34.38
CA PHE A 22 -41.43 26.62 33.81
C PHE A 22 -41.33 26.61 32.26
N LYS A 23 -41.73 27.69 31.58
CA LYS A 23 -41.60 27.82 30.11
C LYS A 23 -40.23 28.35 29.64
N ARG A 24 -39.27 28.56 30.54
CA ARG A 24 -37.93 29.09 30.20
C ARG A 24 -36.86 28.03 29.96
N SER A 25 -37.16 26.75 30.16
CA SER A 25 -36.24 25.64 29.89
C SER A 25 -36.76 24.84 28.68
N THR A 26 -35.91 24.67 27.65
CA THR A 26 -36.10 23.96 26.35
C THR A 26 -36.28 24.81 25.07
N ARG A 27 -35.98 26.11 25.06
CA ARG A 27 -35.60 26.75 23.78
C ARG A 27 -34.19 26.31 23.41
N THR A 28 -34.08 25.21 22.65
CA THR A 28 -32.85 24.86 21.95
C THR A 28 -32.46 26.07 21.08
N LYS A 29 -31.22 26.55 21.23
CA LYS A 29 -30.72 27.62 20.37
C LYS A 29 -30.79 27.13 18.91
N PRO A 30 -31.23 27.98 17.96
CA PRO A 30 -31.25 27.58 16.56
C PRO A 30 -29.82 27.28 16.09
N PRO A 31 -29.65 26.29 15.21
CA PRO A 31 -28.32 25.89 14.74
C PRO A 31 -27.57 27.05 14.09
N ASN A 32 -26.29 27.22 14.45
CA ASN A 32 -25.45 28.25 13.87
C ASN A 32 -24.92 27.82 12.47
N TRP A 33 -25.74 28.02 11.45
CA TRP A 33 -25.40 27.68 10.06
C TRP A 33 -24.18 28.43 9.51
N LYS A 34 -23.86 29.64 10.01
CA LYS A 34 -22.65 30.36 9.60
C LYS A 34 -21.39 29.66 10.08
N LEU A 35 -21.38 29.27 11.36
CA LEU A 35 -20.28 28.47 11.93
C LEU A 35 -20.14 27.14 11.19
N PHE A 36 -21.26 26.46 10.94
CA PHE A 36 -21.25 25.21 10.18
C PHE A 36 -20.66 25.39 8.78
N GLY A 37 -21.04 26.44 8.05
CA GLY A 37 -20.46 26.78 6.75
C GLY A 37 -18.95 27.00 6.81
N LEU A 38 -18.44 27.69 7.83
CA LEU A 38 -17.01 27.84 8.06
C LEU A 38 -16.32 26.50 8.32
N VAL A 39 -16.93 25.63 9.14
CA VAL A 39 -16.40 24.28 9.40
C VAL A 39 -16.34 23.45 8.12
N VAL A 40 -17.35 23.53 7.25
CA VAL A 40 -17.35 22.85 5.95
C VAL A 40 -16.21 23.37 5.06
N ILE A 41 -15.99 24.69 4.98
CA ILE A 41 -14.86 25.26 4.22
C ILE A 41 -13.53 24.76 4.77
N CYS A 42 -13.36 24.77 6.10
CA CYS A 42 -12.17 24.24 6.75
C CYS A 42 -11.96 22.74 6.44
N TRP A 43 -13.03 21.94 6.43
CA TRP A 43 -12.97 20.54 6.02
C TRP A 43 -12.49 20.38 4.57
N VAL A 44 -13.03 21.16 3.64
CA VAL A 44 -12.59 21.13 2.23
C VAL A 44 -11.11 21.48 2.11
N LEU A 45 -10.65 22.54 2.78
CA LEU A 45 -9.24 22.95 2.75
C LEU A 45 -8.32 21.89 3.39
N LEU A 46 -8.73 21.34 4.52
CA LEU A 46 -7.97 20.33 5.26
C LEU A 46 -7.84 19.03 4.44
N ILE A 47 -8.95 18.54 3.88
CA ILE A 47 -8.97 17.36 3.04
C ILE A 47 -8.18 17.63 1.75
N HIS A 48 -8.33 18.80 1.12
CA HIS A 48 -7.50 19.16 -0.04
C HIS A 48 -6.00 19.08 0.26
N TYR A 49 -5.60 19.60 1.41
CA TYR A 49 -4.20 19.62 1.81
C TYR A 49 -3.61 18.22 1.93
N PHE A 50 -4.31 17.30 2.60
CA PHE A 50 -3.82 15.93 2.83
C PHE A 50 -4.08 14.96 1.68
N GLU A 51 -5.16 15.15 0.91
CA GLU A 51 -5.51 14.28 -0.23
C GLU A 51 -4.91 14.75 -1.56
N ARG A 52 -4.42 15.99 -1.67
CA ARG A 52 -3.83 16.50 -2.93
C ARG A 52 -2.46 17.11 -2.72
N THR A 53 -2.36 18.12 -1.85
CA THR A 53 -1.14 18.90 -1.73
C THR A 53 0.04 18.10 -1.17
N ILE A 54 -0.17 17.36 -0.08
CA ILE A 54 0.90 16.57 0.56
C ILE A 54 1.38 15.41 -0.33
N PRO A 55 0.51 14.54 -0.89
CA PRO A 55 0.88 13.53 -1.87
C PRO A 55 1.64 14.08 -3.07
N GLN A 56 1.15 15.18 -3.67
CA GLN A 56 1.80 15.81 -4.81
C GLN A 56 3.21 16.31 -4.45
N LYS A 57 3.38 16.97 -3.30
CA LYS A 57 4.69 17.44 -2.83
C LYS A 57 5.67 16.28 -2.59
N ALA A 58 5.20 15.22 -1.94
CA ALA A 58 6.03 14.04 -1.67
C ALA A 58 6.56 13.41 -2.97
N LEU A 59 5.67 13.18 -3.94
CA LEU A 59 6.04 12.54 -5.20
C LEU A 59 6.82 13.47 -6.15
N MET A 60 6.57 14.79 -6.13
CA MET A 60 7.34 15.75 -6.92
C MET A 60 8.82 15.80 -6.53
N ALA A 61 9.16 15.50 -5.26
CA ALA A 61 10.55 15.41 -4.82
C ALA A 61 11.32 14.30 -5.58
N CYS A 62 10.61 13.27 -6.04
CA CYS A 62 11.19 12.11 -6.71
C CYS A 62 11.27 12.24 -8.23
N LYS A 63 10.96 13.41 -8.81
CA LYS A 63 11.02 13.62 -10.26
C LYS A 63 12.38 13.17 -10.80
N TRP A 64 12.34 12.42 -11.88
CA TRP A 64 13.50 11.82 -12.55
C TRP A 64 14.69 12.76 -12.72
N ASN A 65 14.45 13.98 -13.22
CA ASN A 65 15.51 14.98 -13.45
C ASN A 65 16.22 15.47 -12.18
N ASN A 66 15.72 15.15 -10.98
CA ASN A 66 16.36 15.55 -9.72
C ASN A 66 17.55 14.63 -9.36
N TRP A 67 17.61 13.42 -9.91
CA TRP A 67 18.57 12.39 -9.49
C TRP A 67 19.11 11.50 -10.63
N GLU A 68 18.43 11.46 -11.79
CA GLU A 68 18.94 10.74 -12.96
C GLU A 68 20.24 11.40 -13.49
N PRO A 69 21.32 10.62 -13.71
CA PRO A 69 22.59 11.16 -14.20
C PRO A 69 22.66 11.25 -15.73
N TRP A 70 21.59 10.88 -16.45
CA TRP A 70 21.61 10.78 -17.91
C TRP A 70 21.64 12.16 -18.57
N GLN A 71 22.56 12.36 -19.51
CA GLN A 71 22.71 13.63 -20.23
C GLN A 71 21.49 13.93 -21.14
N THR A 72 20.88 12.89 -21.68
CA THR A 72 19.72 12.98 -22.57
C THR A 72 18.51 12.27 -21.94
N PRO A 73 17.44 12.98 -21.54
CA PRO A 73 16.27 12.34 -20.95
C PRO A 73 15.58 11.30 -21.84
N SER A 74 15.76 11.38 -23.17
CA SER A 74 15.24 10.42 -24.15
C SER A 74 15.98 9.08 -24.13
N SER A 75 17.15 8.99 -23.49
CA SER A 75 17.92 7.75 -23.36
C SER A 75 17.65 7.02 -22.04
N ALA A 76 16.46 7.20 -21.47
CA ALA A 76 16.06 6.58 -20.21
C ALA A 76 14.79 5.76 -20.38
N HIS A 77 14.79 4.53 -19.86
CA HIS A 77 13.58 3.75 -19.64
C HIS A 77 13.26 3.75 -18.15
N ARG A 78 12.12 4.31 -17.76
CA ARG A 78 11.79 4.62 -16.36
C ARG A 78 10.76 3.64 -15.81
N ILE A 79 11.06 3.09 -14.65
CA ILE A 79 10.31 2.00 -14.04
C ILE A 79 9.93 2.37 -12.60
N VAL A 80 8.68 2.11 -12.23
CA VAL A 80 8.23 2.13 -10.84
C VAL A 80 8.02 0.69 -10.38
N LEU A 81 8.63 0.35 -9.26
CA LEU A 81 8.47 -0.93 -8.56
C LEU A 81 7.60 -0.70 -7.31
N ILE A 82 6.52 -1.47 -7.19
CA ILE A 82 5.56 -1.43 -6.09
C ILE A 82 5.62 -2.78 -5.37
N ALA A 83 6.13 -2.81 -4.15
CA ALA A 83 6.14 -4.01 -3.32
C ALA A 83 5.03 -3.95 -2.26
N ASP A 84 4.49 -5.13 -1.94
CA ASP A 84 3.56 -5.36 -0.84
C ASP A 84 2.44 -4.30 -0.76
N PRO A 85 1.71 -4.02 -1.86
CA PRO A 85 0.55 -3.13 -1.77
C PRO A 85 -0.52 -3.72 -0.84
N GLN A 86 -0.56 -5.06 -0.68
CA GLN A 86 -1.34 -5.83 0.29
C GLN A 86 -2.68 -5.16 0.62
N ILE A 87 -3.59 -5.16 -0.36
CA ILE A 87 -4.88 -4.49 -0.14
C ILE A 87 -5.56 -5.14 1.07
N VAL A 88 -5.99 -4.31 2.04
CA VAL A 88 -6.57 -4.81 3.28
C VAL A 88 -7.84 -5.61 2.97
N ASP A 89 -7.99 -6.77 3.59
CA ASP A 89 -9.13 -7.65 3.40
C ASP A 89 -9.62 -8.24 4.73
N ASP A 90 -10.43 -9.32 4.69
CA ASP A 90 -10.99 -9.93 5.91
C ASP A 90 -9.97 -10.81 6.66
N TYR A 91 -8.85 -11.16 6.03
CA TYR A 91 -7.74 -11.91 6.63
C TYR A 91 -6.72 -11.00 7.30
N SER A 92 -6.65 -9.71 6.94
CA SER A 92 -5.72 -8.75 7.55
C SER A 92 -5.94 -8.55 9.04
N TYR A 93 -7.20 -8.41 9.45
CA TYR A 93 -7.57 -8.12 10.84
C TYR A 93 -8.78 -8.96 11.28
N PRO A 94 -8.64 -10.29 11.44
CA PRO A 94 -9.78 -11.20 11.61
C PRO A 94 -10.54 -10.99 12.93
N LYS A 95 -9.89 -10.35 13.92
CA LYS A 95 -10.49 -10.01 15.22
C LYS A 95 -11.14 -8.62 15.24
N GLN A 96 -11.06 -7.85 14.16
CA GLN A 96 -11.57 -6.49 14.11
C GLN A 96 -13.07 -6.47 13.79
N PHE A 97 -13.80 -5.54 14.40
CA PHE A 97 -15.22 -5.36 14.10
C PHE A 97 -15.44 -5.00 12.61
N LYS A 98 -16.43 -5.62 11.97
CA LYS A 98 -16.73 -5.47 10.53
C LYS A 98 -16.82 -4.00 10.07
N ILE A 99 -17.44 -3.15 10.89
CA ILE A 99 -17.58 -1.73 10.57
C ILE A 99 -16.21 -1.02 10.53
N ILE A 100 -15.32 -1.35 11.46
CA ILE A 100 -13.98 -0.77 11.48
C ILE A 100 -13.17 -1.33 10.31
N ASN A 101 -13.27 -2.64 10.04
CA ASN A 101 -12.60 -3.23 8.87
C ASN A 101 -13.05 -2.57 7.57
N TYR A 102 -14.35 -2.30 7.39
CA TYR A 102 -14.86 -1.58 6.22
C TYR A 102 -14.18 -0.22 6.03
N PHE A 103 -14.06 0.58 7.09
CA PHE A 103 -13.38 1.88 7.00
C PHE A 103 -11.86 1.73 6.79
N THR A 104 -11.22 0.75 7.41
CA THR A 104 -9.79 0.45 7.18
C THR A 104 -9.54 0.10 5.72
N LYS A 105 -10.34 -0.80 5.14
CA LYS A 105 -10.28 -1.15 3.72
C LYS A 105 -10.45 0.08 2.83
N LYS A 106 -11.49 0.87 3.07
CA LYS A 106 -11.78 2.05 2.25
C LYS A 106 -10.66 3.10 2.33
N MET A 107 -10.08 3.30 3.50
CA MET A 107 -8.97 4.23 3.68
C MET A 107 -7.69 3.74 2.99
N ALA A 108 -7.36 2.45 3.15
CA ALA A 108 -6.20 1.83 2.49
C ALA A 108 -6.34 1.89 0.96
N ASP A 109 -7.51 1.54 0.42
CA ASP A 109 -7.81 1.62 -1.01
C ASP A 109 -7.65 3.04 -1.55
N ASN A 110 -8.22 4.01 -0.85
CA ASN A 110 -8.12 5.41 -1.25
C ASN A 110 -6.67 5.89 -1.21
N TYR A 111 -5.90 5.51 -0.19
CA TYR A 111 -4.48 5.85 -0.07
C TYR A 111 -3.67 5.29 -1.23
N LEU A 112 -3.80 3.99 -1.52
CA LEU A 112 -3.07 3.31 -2.59
C LEU A 112 -3.46 3.87 -3.96
N HIS A 113 -4.77 3.99 -4.24
CA HIS A 113 -5.28 4.50 -5.50
C HIS A 113 -4.78 5.92 -5.78
N ARG A 114 -4.90 6.82 -4.78
CA ARG A 114 -4.45 8.20 -4.91
C ARG A 114 -2.98 8.31 -5.24
N ASN A 115 -2.13 7.61 -4.49
CA ASN A 115 -0.69 7.67 -4.73
C ASN A 115 -0.32 7.04 -6.07
N TYR A 116 -0.97 5.94 -6.48
CA TYR A 116 -0.76 5.31 -7.78
C TYR A 116 -1.10 6.24 -8.94
N GLU A 117 -2.26 6.88 -8.92
CA GLU A 117 -2.67 7.87 -9.94
C GLU A 117 -1.68 9.03 -10.01
N MET A 118 -1.24 9.55 -8.86
CA MET A 118 -0.29 10.65 -8.82
C MET A 118 1.12 10.23 -9.28
N ILE A 119 1.57 9.02 -8.99
CA ILE A 119 2.83 8.48 -9.53
C ILE A 119 2.75 8.50 -11.06
N HIS A 120 1.66 8.00 -11.63
CA HIS A 120 1.49 7.96 -13.09
C HIS A 120 1.30 9.34 -13.72
N SER A 121 0.66 10.28 -13.03
CA SER A 121 0.48 11.66 -13.51
C SER A 121 1.76 12.50 -13.41
N LEU A 122 2.51 12.39 -12.31
CA LEU A 122 3.64 13.27 -11.98
C LEU A 122 4.99 12.71 -12.43
N LEU A 123 5.19 11.40 -12.28
CA LEU A 123 6.42 10.71 -12.67
C LEU A 123 6.30 10.09 -14.07
N ALA A 124 5.11 9.70 -14.51
CA ALA A 124 4.87 9.19 -15.86
C ALA A 124 5.85 8.07 -16.29
N PRO A 125 6.00 7.00 -15.49
CA PRO A 125 6.93 5.89 -15.80
C PRO A 125 6.50 5.14 -17.06
N ASP A 126 7.46 4.49 -17.72
CA ASP A 126 7.25 3.65 -18.91
C ASP A 126 6.72 2.26 -18.53
N THR A 127 7.21 1.72 -17.41
CA THR A 127 6.78 0.43 -16.85
C THR A 127 6.43 0.57 -15.37
N THR A 128 5.35 -0.10 -14.95
CA THR A 128 5.07 -0.38 -13.54
C THR A 128 5.17 -1.88 -13.29
N ILE A 129 5.89 -2.25 -12.23
CA ILE A 129 6.13 -3.64 -11.84
C ILE A 129 5.70 -3.82 -10.39
N PHE A 130 4.85 -4.81 -10.12
CA PHE A 130 4.48 -5.23 -8.77
C PHE A 130 5.34 -6.42 -8.33
N LEU A 131 5.85 -6.38 -7.11
CA LEU A 131 6.76 -7.38 -6.54
C LEU A 131 6.04 -8.34 -5.58
N GLY A 132 4.85 -8.80 -5.94
CA GLY A 132 4.05 -9.73 -5.14
C GLY A 132 3.30 -9.09 -3.96
N ASP A 133 2.59 -9.95 -3.24
CA ASP A 133 1.69 -9.61 -2.14
C ASP A 133 0.68 -8.55 -2.54
N LEU A 134 -0.03 -8.86 -3.62
CA LEU A 134 -1.10 -8.01 -4.14
C LEU A 134 -2.29 -7.98 -3.16
N PHE A 135 -2.53 -9.12 -2.53
CA PHE A 135 -3.57 -9.37 -1.53
C PHE A 135 -2.97 -9.78 -0.19
N ASP A 136 -3.77 -9.79 0.87
CA ASP A 136 -3.37 -10.35 2.16
C ASP A 136 -3.91 -11.80 2.34
N GLY A 137 -5.14 -12.05 1.88
CA GLY A 137 -5.81 -13.35 1.95
C GLY A 137 -5.81 -14.19 0.67
N GLY A 138 -5.12 -13.77 -0.39
CA GLY A 138 -5.22 -14.33 -1.76
C GLY A 138 -5.17 -15.86 -1.84
N ARG A 139 -4.27 -16.47 -1.09
CA ARG A 139 -4.07 -17.93 -1.00
C ARG A 139 -5.24 -18.72 -0.40
N TYR A 140 -6.08 -18.09 0.42
CA TYR A 140 -7.15 -18.75 1.17
C TYR A 140 -8.53 -18.68 0.49
N TRP A 141 -8.69 -17.81 -0.51
CA TRP A 141 -9.99 -17.56 -1.12
C TRP A 141 -10.41 -18.62 -2.14
N ASP A 142 -11.72 -18.85 -2.19
CA ASP A 142 -12.36 -19.48 -3.34
C ASP A 142 -12.32 -18.55 -4.57
N ASP A 143 -12.65 -19.10 -5.74
CA ASP A 143 -12.54 -18.35 -7.00
C ASP A 143 -13.46 -17.13 -7.05
N LYS A 144 -14.63 -17.20 -6.40
CA LYS A 144 -15.60 -16.10 -6.40
C LYS A 144 -15.05 -14.91 -5.62
N GLN A 145 -14.61 -15.14 -4.38
CA GLN A 145 -14.02 -14.10 -3.55
C GLN A 145 -12.75 -13.54 -4.18
N TRP A 146 -11.90 -14.43 -4.74
CA TRP A 146 -10.68 -14.01 -5.42
C TRP A 146 -10.96 -13.10 -6.63
N ILE A 147 -11.96 -13.42 -7.46
CA ILE A 147 -12.36 -12.59 -8.61
C ILE A 147 -12.89 -11.22 -8.15
N ASP A 148 -13.64 -11.17 -7.05
CA ASP A 148 -14.16 -9.90 -6.52
C ASP A 148 -13.02 -9.00 -5.99
N GLU A 149 -12.03 -9.58 -5.32
CA GLU A 149 -10.83 -8.87 -4.85
C GLU A 149 -9.90 -8.50 -6.01
N TYR A 150 -9.76 -9.33 -7.05
CA TYR A 150 -9.05 -8.99 -8.29
C TYR A 150 -9.67 -7.76 -8.98
N LYS A 151 -11.00 -7.70 -9.08
CA LYS A 151 -11.70 -6.52 -9.62
C LYS A 151 -11.48 -5.30 -8.75
N ARG A 152 -11.44 -5.45 -7.43
CA ARG A 152 -11.12 -4.35 -6.49
C ARG A 152 -9.68 -3.88 -6.68
N PHE A 153 -8.71 -4.78 -6.72
CA PHE A 153 -7.30 -4.48 -7.00
C PHE A 153 -7.16 -3.72 -8.32
N SER A 154 -7.85 -4.15 -9.37
CA SER A 154 -7.86 -3.51 -10.69
C SER A 154 -8.48 -2.10 -10.68
N ARG A 155 -9.41 -1.80 -9.76
CA ARG A 155 -9.93 -0.44 -9.55
C ARG A 155 -8.97 0.44 -8.77
N ILE A 156 -8.24 -0.12 -7.80
CA ILE A 156 -7.24 0.61 -7.00
C ILE A 156 -6.02 0.95 -7.89
N PHE A 157 -5.59 0.00 -8.71
CA PHE A 157 -4.44 0.10 -9.60
C PHE A 157 -4.87 -0.09 -11.06
N PRO A 158 -5.57 0.88 -11.68
CA PRO A 158 -6.02 0.76 -13.05
C PRO A 158 -4.85 0.83 -14.03
N LYS A 159 -4.75 -0.13 -14.96
CA LYS A 159 -3.71 -0.16 -15.99
C LYS A 159 -3.72 1.15 -16.80
N LYS A 160 -2.53 1.67 -17.11
CA LYS A 160 -2.37 2.90 -17.90
C LYS A 160 -2.16 2.58 -19.38
N ILE A 161 -2.83 3.35 -20.24
CA ILE A 161 -2.71 3.23 -21.69
C ILE A 161 -1.26 3.53 -22.10
N ASN A 162 -0.72 2.74 -23.04
CA ASN A 162 0.65 2.87 -23.56
C ASN A 162 1.76 2.74 -22.51
N ARG A 163 1.47 2.17 -21.33
CA ARG A 163 2.47 1.85 -20.30
C ARG A 163 2.48 0.35 -20.07
N ARG A 164 3.66 -0.21 -19.85
CA ARG A 164 3.78 -1.63 -19.50
C ARG A 164 3.42 -1.82 -18.03
N ASP A 165 2.66 -2.86 -17.73
CA ASP A 165 2.16 -3.15 -16.40
C ASP A 165 2.35 -4.65 -16.12
N ILE A 166 3.12 -4.96 -15.08
CA ILE A 166 3.60 -6.31 -14.77
C ILE A 166 3.21 -6.64 -13.33
N ARG A 167 2.48 -7.74 -13.15
CA ARG A 167 1.92 -8.15 -11.85
C ARG A 167 2.08 -9.65 -11.57
N SER A 168 2.86 -10.35 -12.39
CA SER A 168 2.94 -11.82 -12.36
C SER A 168 3.88 -12.37 -11.29
N ILE A 169 4.71 -11.55 -10.64
CA ILE A 169 5.54 -12.00 -9.52
C ILE A 169 4.60 -12.24 -8.32
N PRO A 170 4.41 -13.48 -7.88
CA PRO A 170 3.51 -13.78 -6.78
C PRO A 170 4.22 -13.56 -5.44
N GLY A 171 3.48 -13.10 -4.43
CA GLY A 171 3.94 -13.14 -3.05
C GLY A 171 3.35 -14.29 -2.24
N ASN A 172 3.88 -14.51 -1.03
CA ASN A 172 3.41 -15.61 -0.20
C ASN A 172 1.97 -15.38 0.26
N HIS A 173 1.49 -14.15 0.31
CA HIS A 173 0.07 -13.89 0.59
C HIS A 173 -0.84 -14.21 -0.58
N ASP A 174 -0.32 -14.17 -1.81
CA ASP A 174 -1.06 -14.46 -3.03
C ASP A 174 -1.20 -15.97 -3.27
N ILE A 175 -0.11 -16.74 -3.07
CA ILE A 175 -0.04 -18.17 -3.46
C ILE A 175 0.24 -19.14 -2.32
N GLY A 176 0.65 -18.65 -1.14
CA GLY A 176 1.14 -19.47 -0.03
C GLY A 176 2.66 -19.64 -0.04
N PHE A 177 3.19 -20.38 0.93
CA PHE A 177 4.62 -20.72 0.98
C PHE A 177 4.85 -22.21 1.23
N GLN A 178 4.48 -22.72 2.41
CA GLN A 178 4.65 -24.16 2.69
C GLN A 178 3.48 -25.01 2.20
N THR A 179 2.31 -24.39 2.01
CA THR A 179 1.11 -25.06 1.50
C THR A 179 0.63 -24.32 0.27
N ILE A 180 1.15 -24.71 -0.89
CA ILE A 180 0.73 -24.13 -2.17
C ILE A 180 -0.18 -25.13 -2.88
N HIS A 181 -1.37 -24.67 -3.27
CA HIS A 181 -2.29 -25.47 -4.06
C HIS A 181 -2.16 -25.14 -5.55
N HIS A 182 -2.04 -26.16 -6.41
CA HIS A 182 -1.96 -25.98 -7.88
C HIS A 182 -3.06 -25.08 -8.45
N LYS A 183 -4.29 -25.17 -7.94
CA LYS A 183 -5.40 -24.32 -8.38
C LYS A 183 -5.14 -22.83 -8.10
N VAL A 184 -4.44 -22.50 -7.01
CA VAL A 184 -4.13 -21.11 -6.62
C VAL A 184 -3.06 -20.55 -7.54
N LEU A 185 -1.99 -21.32 -7.81
CA LEU A 185 -0.97 -20.95 -8.79
C LEU A 185 -1.56 -20.71 -10.17
N LYS A 186 -2.34 -21.69 -10.67
CA LYS A 186 -2.97 -21.61 -11.98
C LYS A 186 -3.89 -20.39 -12.09
N ARG A 187 -4.71 -20.16 -11.06
CA ARG A 187 -5.60 -18.99 -11.00
C ARG A 187 -4.81 -17.69 -11.01
N PHE A 188 -3.74 -17.58 -10.22
CA PHE A 188 -2.92 -16.37 -10.21
C PHE A 188 -2.28 -16.11 -11.58
N ALA A 189 -1.69 -17.15 -12.19
CA ALA A 189 -1.04 -17.07 -13.50
C ALA A 189 -2.03 -16.70 -14.62
N GLU A 190 -3.24 -17.27 -14.61
CA GLU A 190 -4.29 -16.99 -15.60
C GLU A 190 -4.68 -15.49 -15.67
N TYR A 191 -4.62 -14.79 -14.54
CA TYR A 191 -5.04 -13.39 -14.45
C TYR A 191 -3.90 -12.38 -14.49
N TYR A 192 -2.70 -12.77 -14.03
CA TYR A 192 -1.55 -11.87 -13.92
C TYR A 192 -0.40 -12.18 -14.88
N GLY A 193 -0.39 -13.35 -15.50
CA GLY A 193 0.65 -13.80 -16.44
C GLY A 193 1.56 -14.88 -15.84
N GLU A 194 2.49 -15.38 -16.66
CA GLU A 194 3.45 -16.40 -16.28
C GLU A 194 4.28 -15.96 -15.06
N LEU A 195 4.41 -16.85 -14.06
CA LEU A 195 5.07 -16.56 -12.79
C LEU A 195 6.59 -16.58 -12.92
N ASN A 196 7.08 -17.28 -13.94
CA ASN A 196 8.49 -17.43 -14.28
C ASN A 196 8.68 -17.00 -15.73
N ASP A 197 9.26 -15.82 -15.94
CA ASP A 197 9.38 -15.21 -17.26
C ASP A 197 10.64 -14.34 -17.36
N TYR A 198 11.03 -13.99 -18.57
CA TYR A 198 12.04 -12.97 -18.81
C TYR A 198 11.55 -11.95 -19.84
N ILE A 199 11.94 -10.69 -19.63
CA ILE A 199 11.53 -9.60 -20.50
C ILE A 199 12.69 -8.64 -20.70
N GLU A 200 12.77 -8.06 -21.89
CA GLU A 200 13.76 -7.02 -22.20
C GLU A 200 13.12 -5.64 -22.04
N LEU A 201 13.76 -4.77 -21.26
CA LEU A 201 13.35 -3.39 -21.02
C LEU A 201 14.61 -2.51 -20.99
N GLY A 202 14.65 -1.47 -21.83
CA GLY A 202 15.74 -0.49 -21.83
C GLY A 202 17.14 -1.10 -21.86
N ASN A 203 17.39 -2.07 -22.74
CA ASN A 203 18.66 -2.82 -22.87
C ASN A 203 19.07 -3.61 -21.60
N HIS A 204 18.09 -4.05 -20.81
CA HIS A 204 18.28 -4.94 -19.66
C HIS A 204 17.35 -6.14 -19.77
N THR A 205 17.81 -7.30 -19.31
CA THR A 205 16.98 -8.50 -19.18
C THR A 205 16.45 -8.59 -17.76
N PHE A 206 15.15 -8.42 -17.57
CA PHE A 206 14.49 -8.68 -16.30
C PHE A 206 14.10 -10.15 -16.24
N VAL A 207 14.45 -10.81 -15.15
CA VAL A 207 14.06 -12.19 -14.84
C VAL A 207 13.06 -12.16 -13.70
N LEU A 208 11.83 -12.58 -13.98
CA LEU A 208 10.75 -12.71 -13.01
C LEU A 208 10.77 -14.15 -12.51
N LEU A 209 10.87 -14.34 -11.21
CA LEU A 209 11.02 -15.68 -10.64
C LEU A 209 10.08 -15.89 -9.46
N ASP A 210 9.25 -16.94 -9.56
CA ASP A 210 8.53 -17.52 -8.44
C ASP A 210 9.49 -18.37 -7.58
N SER A 211 10.26 -17.66 -6.75
CA SER A 211 11.21 -18.27 -5.82
C SER A 211 10.50 -19.06 -4.70
N ILE A 212 9.23 -18.75 -4.43
CA ILE A 212 8.42 -19.44 -3.41
C ILE A 212 8.11 -20.86 -3.90
N SER A 213 7.55 -21.02 -5.11
CA SER A 213 7.30 -22.34 -5.69
C SER A 213 8.60 -23.12 -5.92
N LEU A 214 9.70 -22.44 -6.26
CA LEU A 214 11.02 -23.07 -6.37
C LEU A 214 11.52 -23.66 -5.04
N SER A 215 11.18 -23.00 -3.92
CA SER A 215 11.47 -23.46 -2.55
C SER A 215 10.51 -24.53 -2.04
N HIS A 216 9.44 -24.85 -2.78
CA HIS A 216 8.45 -25.82 -2.33
C HIS A 216 8.98 -27.26 -2.40
N PRO A 217 8.70 -28.11 -1.39
CA PRO A 217 9.18 -29.51 -1.37
C PRO A 217 8.44 -30.42 -2.37
N ASP A 218 7.21 -30.08 -2.75
CA ASP A 218 6.47 -30.82 -3.78
C ASP A 218 7.07 -30.57 -5.16
N HIS A 219 7.56 -31.65 -5.79
CA HIS A 219 8.14 -31.63 -7.12
C HIS A 219 7.20 -31.08 -8.19
N LEU A 220 5.88 -31.25 -8.07
CA LEU A 220 4.94 -30.75 -9.06
C LEU A 220 4.80 -29.22 -9.00
N ILE A 221 4.84 -28.64 -7.80
CA ILE A 221 4.83 -27.18 -7.59
C ILE A 221 6.15 -26.58 -8.06
N LYS A 222 7.26 -27.22 -7.70
CA LYS A 222 8.61 -26.76 -8.03
C LYS A 222 8.98 -26.91 -9.51
N LYS A 223 8.30 -27.81 -10.25
CA LYS A 223 8.69 -28.21 -11.61
C LYS A 223 8.91 -27.02 -12.56
N GLU A 224 7.92 -26.14 -12.66
CA GLU A 224 7.94 -25.02 -13.61
C GLU A 224 9.09 -24.02 -13.35
N PRO A 225 9.26 -23.45 -12.14
CA PRO A 225 10.41 -22.57 -11.88
C PRO A 225 11.76 -23.28 -12.00
N ASP A 226 11.82 -24.58 -11.70
CA ASP A 226 13.04 -25.38 -11.87
C ASP A 226 13.44 -25.51 -13.34
N GLU A 227 12.50 -25.91 -14.20
CA GLU A 227 12.69 -26.02 -15.65
C GLU A 227 13.01 -24.67 -16.28
N PHE A 228 12.35 -23.59 -15.83
CA PHE A 228 12.64 -22.23 -16.27
C PHE A 228 14.09 -21.84 -15.98
N LEU A 229 14.56 -21.98 -14.73
CA LEU A 229 15.93 -21.65 -14.37
C LEU A 229 16.97 -22.48 -15.14
N ASN A 230 16.71 -23.78 -15.32
CA ASN A 230 17.62 -24.66 -16.05
C ASN A 230 17.79 -24.27 -17.53
N ASN A 231 16.75 -23.69 -18.13
CA ASN A 231 16.72 -23.33 -19.54
C ASN A 231 16.92 -21.83 -19.81
N LEU A 232 16.91 -20.98 -18.77
CA LEU A 232 16.94 -19.53 -18.90
C LEU A 232 18.07 -19.02 -19.80
N ASN A 233 19.29 -19.49 -19.57
CA ASN A 233 20.49 -19.04 -20.30
C ASN A 233 20.49 -19.43 -21.79
N ASN A 234 19.61 -20.34 -22.22
CA ASN A 234 19.45 -20.69 -23.64
C ASN A 234 18.57 -19.68 -24.40
N HIS A 235 17.82 -18.85 -23.68
CA HIS A 235 16.77 -17.99 -24.25
C HIS A 235 17.09 -16.50 -24.13
N ILE A 236 17.85 -16.09 -23.12
CA ILE A 236 18.13 -14.68 -22.85
C ILE A 236 19.33 -14.13 -23.62
N ASN A 237 19.26 -12.86 -23.98
CA ASN A 237 20.39 -12.13 -24.55
C ASN A 237 21.53 -12.03 -23.52
N THR A 238 22.71 -12.54 -23.89
CA THR A 238 23.90 -12.55 -23.03
C THR A 238 24.59 -11.19 -22.91
N ASN A 239 24.28 -10.24 -23.79
CA ASN A 239 24.89 -8.91 -23.82
C ASN A 239 24.20 -7.93 -22.88
N PHE A 240 22.97 -8.23 -22.44
CA PHE A 240 22.23 -7.35 -21.54
C PHE A 240 22.51 -7.66 -20.07
N PRO A 241 22.75 -6.64 -19.23
CA PRO A 241 22.76 -6.81 -17.79
C PRO A 241 21.41 -7.35 -17.31
N ARG A 242 21.47 -8.23 -16.32
CA ARG A 242 20.30 -8.96 -15.82
C ARG A 242 19.80 -8.35 -14.51
N ILE A 243 18.49 -8.19 -14.38
CA ILE A 243 17.83 -7.72 -13.17
C ILE A 243 16.88 -8.82 -12.68
N LEU A 244 17.10 -9.32 -11.46
CA LEU A 244 16.21 -10.33 -10.87
C LEU A 244 15.08 -9.63 -10.11
N LEU A 245 13.86 -10.08 -10.38
CA LEU A 245 12.65 -9.74 -9.63
C LEU A 245 12.13 -10.99 -8.94
N THR A 246 12.05 -10.93 -7.61
CA THR A 246 11.49 -11.98 -6.75
C THR A 246 10.62 -11.32 -5.70
N HIS A 247 9.71 -12.04 -5.07
CA HIS A 247 9.00 -11.51 -3.91
C HIS A 247 9.83 -11.69 -2.64
N VAL A 248 10.09 -12.93 -2.23
CA VAL A 248 10.87 -13.19 -1.02
C VAL A 248 12.36 -12.89 -1.29
N PRO A 249 13.04 -12.13 -0.41
CA PRO A 249 14.48 -11.87 -0.50
C PRO A 249 15.33 -13.13 -0.58
N LEU A 250 16.50 -13.04 -1.20
CA LEU A 250 17.45 -14.15 -1.17
C LEU A 250 18.11 -14.25 0.21
N TYR A 251 18.75 -15.38 0.49
CA TYR A 251 19.41 -15.62 1.76
C TYR A 251 20.37 -14.48 2.14
N ARG A 252 20.40 -14.15 3.43
CA ARG A 252 21.22 -13.06 3.99
C ARG A 252 22.01 -13.55 5.19
N PHE A 253 23.12 -12.87 5.46
CA PHE A 253 23.90 -12.97 6.69
C PHE A 253 23.71 -11.69 7.52
N PRO A 254 22.64 -11.54 8.34
CA PRO A 254 22.28 -10.27 9.01
C PRO A 254 23.34 -9.71 9.95
N ASN A 255 24.28 -10.55 10.39
CA ASN A 255 25.41 -10.13 11.22
C ASN A 255 26.39 -9.26 10.44
N ILE A 256 26.53 -9.50 9.13
CA ILE A 256 27.50 -8.85 8.24
C ILE A 256 26.78 -7.87 7.30
N GLN A 257 25.70 -8.33 6.66
CA GLN A 257 24.91 -7.53 5.71
C GLN A 257 23.86 -6.70 6.45
N LYS A 258 24.11 -5.40 6.59
CA LYS A 258 23.16 -4.44 7.17
C LYS A 258 22.38 -3.74 6.08
N CYS A 259 21.09 -3.53 6.30
CA CYS A 259 20.11 -2.96 5.35
C CYS A 259 20.31 -1.49 4.93
N GLY A 260 21.38 -0.83 5.38
CA GLY A 260 21.59 0.59 5.14
C GLY A 260 20.72 1.53 6.00
N PRO A 261 20.92 2.85 5.85
CA PRO A 261 20.33 3.87 6.72
C PRO A 261 18.86 4.17 6.44
N GLN A 262 18.32 3.70 5.30
CA GLN A 262 16.94 3.97 4.88
C GLN A 262 15.92 2.97 5.47
N ARG A 263 16.38 1.92 6.16
CA ARG A 263 15.51 1.03 6.93
C ARG A 263 14.87 1.79 8.10
N GLU A 264 13.56 1.64 8.28
CA GLU A 264 12.82 2.31 9.37
C GLU A 264 13.00 1.60 10.71
N LYS A 265 13.03 0.26 10.70
CA LYS A 265 13.24 -0.56 11.89
C LYS A 265 14.72 -0.50 12.31
N ASN A 266 14.98 -0.05 13.53
CA ASN A 266 16.32 -0.03 14.15
C ASN A 266 16.83 -1.42 14.59
N LYS A 267 16.35 -2.49 13.97
CA LYS A 267 16.73 -3.88 14.27
C LYS A 267 17.38 -4.51 13.03
N PRO A 268 18.33 -5.46 13.22
CA PRO A 268 18.85 -6.25 12.12
C PRO A 268 17.73 -6.92 11.32
N PHE A 269 18.02 -7.27 10.07
CA PHE A 269 17.10 -8.02 9.24
C PHE A 269 16.71 -9.33 9.94
N PRO A 270 15.40 -9.62 10.09
CA PRO A 270 14.96 -10.84 10.76
C PRO A 270 15.22 -12.06 9.86
N LEU A 271 15.76 -13.14 10.42
CA LEU A 271 15.71 -14.47 9.81
C LEU A 271 14.64 -15.28 10.55
N GLN A 272 13.46 -15.37 9.96
CA GLN A 272 12.30 -15.99 10.58
C GLN A 272 11.56 -16.88 9.59
N ARG A 273 10.93 -17.91 10.13
CA ARG A 273 10.02 -18.81 9.43
C ARG A 273 8.78 -19.01 10.31
N GLY A 274 7.62 -19.00 9.68
CA GLY A 274 6.37 -19.35 10.34
C GLY A 274 5.38 -19.95 9.34
N ASP A 275 4.09 -19.90 9.69
CA ASP A 275 3.04 -20.47 8.85
C ASP A 275 2.79 -19.60 7.61
N GLN A 276 2.95 -20.22 6.44
CA GLN A 276 2.85 -19.59 5.11
C GLN A 276 3.78 -18.39 4.90
N TYR A 277 4.89 -18.27 5.65
CA TYR A 277 5.88 -17.22 5.42
C TYR A 277 7.31 -17.62 5.80
N GLN A 278 8.27 -16.99 5.13
CA GLN A 278 9.70 -16.96 5.45
C GLN A 278 10.28 -15.62 5.02
N THR A 279 11.21 -15.07 5.80
CA THR A 279 11.80 -13.75 5.49
C THR A 279 12.89 -13.77 4.42
N VAL A 280 13.39 -14.96 4.06
CA VAL A 280 14.38 -15.18 3.00
C VAL A 280 14.19 -16.57 2.39
N ILE A 281 14.61 -16.72 1.13
CA ILE A 281 14.81 -18.02 0.47
C ILE A 281 16.03 -18.74 1.08
N GLU A 282 15.98 -20.08 1.15
CA GLU A 282 17.06 -20.89 1.69
C GLU A 282 18.39 -20.70 0.93
N TYR A 283 19.51 -20.88 1.64
CA TYR A 283 20.86 -20.59 1.14
C TYR A 283 21.19 -21.31 -0.18
N GLU A 284 20.96 -22.62 -0.25
CA GLU A 284 21.29 -23.42 -1.44
C GLU A 284 20.49 -22.99 -2.68
N ILE A 285 19.21 -22.66 -2.48
CA ILE A 285 18.33 -22.20 -3.56
C ILE A 285 18.76 -20.79 -3.99
N SER A 286 19.05 -19.90 -3.05
CA SER A 286 19.58 -18.56 -3.32
C SER A 286 20.89 -18.62 -4.10
N ARG A 287 21.81 -19.51 -3.73
CA ARG A 287 23.08 -19.73 -4.46
C ARG A 287 22.84 -20.25 -5.87
N ARG A 288 21.91 -21.19 -6.06
CA ARG A 288 21.53 -21.66 -7.40
C ARG A 288 20.97 -20.52 -8.25
N ILE A 289 20.05 -19.72 -7.72
CA ILE A 289 19.46 -18.57 -8.41
C ILE A 289 20.57 -17.59 -8.85
N LEU A 290 21.42 -17.16 -7.91
CA LEU A 290 22.49 -16.21 -8.19
C LEU A 290 23.50 -16.74 -9.21
N ASN A 291 23.95 -17.99 -9.07
CA ASN A 291 24.94 -18.58 -9.97
C ASN A 291 24.39 -18.86 -11.37
N THR A 292 23.07 -19.08 -11.49
CA THR A 292 22.41 -19.32 -12.78
C THR A 292 22.11 -18.00 -13.50
N ILE A 293 21.52 -17.04 -12.78
CA ILE A 293 21.07 -15.77 -13.35
C ILE A 293 22.23 -14.78 -13.48
N LYS A 294 23.17 -14.74 -12.53
CA LYS A 294 24.26 -13.76 -12.46
C LYS A 294 23.76 -12.31 -12.60
N PRO A 295 22.82 -11.87 -11.75
CA PRO A 295 22.19 -10.55 -11.88
C PRO A 295 23.16 -9.42 -11.51
N ALA A 296 22.99 -8.25 -12.14
CA ALA A 296 23.65 -7.01 -11.74
C ALA A 296 22.88 -6.28 -10.62
N LEU A 297 21.58 -6.54 -10.52
CA LEU A 297 20.66 -5.90 -9.57
C LEU A 297 19.50 -6.86 -9.25
N ILE A 298 19.02 -6.82 -8.00
CA ILE A 298 17.93 -7.66 -7.51
C ILE A 298 16.92 -6.78 -6.77
N PHE A 299 15.64 -6.96 -7.05
CA PHE A 299 14.55 -6.36 -6.28
C PHE A 299 13.66 -7.43 -5.65
N ALA A 300 13.38 -7.26 -4.36
CA ALA A 300 12.51 -8.10 -3.54
C ALA A 300 11.46 -7.28 -2.77
N GLY A 301 10.44 -7.93 -2.21
CA GLY A 301 9.44 -7.38 -1.28
C GLY A 301 9.48 -8.07 0.10
N ASP A 302 8.32 -8.49 0.61
CA ASP A 302 8.08 -9.35 1.80
C ASP A 302 8.38 -8.69 3.17
N ASP A 303 9.57 -8.14 3.43
CA ASP A 303 9.90 -7.58 4.77
C ASP A 303 9.20 -6.24 5.08
N HIS A 304 8.52 -5.67 4.07
CA HIS A 304 7.85 -4.37 4.03
C HIS A 304 8.74 -3.15 4.28
N ASP A 305 9.95 -3.33 4.79
CA ASP A 305 10.89 -2.27 5.12
C ASP A 305 12.09 -2.30 4.18
N TYR A 306 12.68 -1.14 3.93
CA TYR A 306 13.80 -1.02 3.01
C TYR A 306 15.00 -1.82 3.53
N CYS A 307 15.66 -2.53 2.62
CA CYS A 307 16.93 -3.19 2.92
C CYS A 307 17.80 -3.24 1.69
N ASP A 308 19.00 -2.65 1.77
CA ASP A 308 19.96 -2.57 0.67
C ASP A 308 21.24 -3.27 1.08
N ILE A 309 21.56 -4.34 0.37
CA ILE A 309 22.72 -5.20 0.65
C ILE A 309 23.40 -5.61 -0.66
N THR A 310 24.58 -6.22 -0.54
CA THR A 310 25.29 -6.84 -1.66
C THR A 310 25.25 -8.36 -1.52
N GLN A 311 24.81 -9.05 -2.56
CA GLN A 311 24.91 -10.49 -2.73
C GLN A 311 26.19 -10.86 -3.49
N GLU A 312 26.85 -11.94 -3.08
CA GLU A 312 28.04 -12.48 -3.73
C GLU A 312 27.70 -13.81 -4.40
N TYR A 313 28.26 -14.03 -5.59
CA TYR A 313 28.10 -15.27 -6.35
C TYR A 313 29.30 -15.55 -7.24
N ASP A 314 29.33 -16.73 -7.85
CA ASP A 314 30.49 -17.18 -8.60
C ASP A 314 30.64 -16.35 -9.88
N GLY A 315 31.64 -15.46 -9.86
CA GLY A 315 31.94 -14.54 -10.96
C GLY A 315 31.37 -13.13 -10.80
N GLY A 316 30.83 -12.74 -9.64
CA GLY A 316 30.41 -11.35 -9.43
C GLY A 316 29.69 -11.06 -8.11
N ILE A 317 29.16 -9.84 -8.07
CA ILE A 317 28.32 -9.34 -6.98
C ILE A 317 27.07 -8.69 -7.57
N ALA A 318 25.95 -8.77 -6.85
CA ALA A 318 24.71 -8.09 -7.18
C ALA A 318 24.30 -7.19 -6.01
N ARG A 319 23.82 -5.98 -6.30
CA ARG A 319 23.07 -5.21 -5.29
C ARG A 319 21.68 -5.81 -5.16
N GLU A 320 21.21 -6.07 -3.94
CA GLU A 320 19.85 -6.52 -3.66
C GLU A 320 19.14 -5.49 -2.80
N ILE A 321 17.99 -5.03 -3.30
CA ILE A 321 17.12 -4.09 -2.61
C ILE A 321 15.80 -4.78 -2.29
N THR A 322 15.50 -4.95 -1.00
CA THR A 322 14.11 -5.11 -0.55
C THR A 322 13.42 -3.77 -0.65
N VAL A 323 12.47 -3.69 -1.57
CA VAL A 323 11.63 -2.52 -1.81
C VAL A 323 10.68 -2.37 -0.63
N LYS A 324 10.61 -1.15 -0.10
CA LYS A 324 9.73 -0.80 1.00
C LYS A 324 8.27 -0.89 0.54
N SER A 325 7.39 -1.36 1.41
CA SER A 325 5.98 -1.56 1.10
C SER A 325 5.30 -0.24 0.71
N ALA A 326 4.40 -0.33 -0.27
CA ALA A 326 3.52 0.75 -0.68
C ALA A 326 2.26 0.85 0.20
N ALA A 327 1.94 -0.20 0.96
CA ALA A 327 0.80 -0.21 1.85
C ALA A 327 0.97 0.77 3.01
N MET A 328 -0.14 1.38 3.44
CA MET A 328 -0.17 2.14 4.68
C MET A 328 -0.23 1.26 5.94
N THR A 329 -0.50 -0.05 5.75
CA THR A 329 -0.54 -1.09 6.77
C THR A 329 0.79 -1.85 6.82
N GLY A 330 0.87 -3.01 7.48
CA GLY A 330 2.08 -3.83 7.42
C GLY A 330 3.26 -3.38 8.31
N GLY A 331 3.04 -2.42 9.22
CA GLY A 331 3.98 -2.12 10.30
C GLY A 331 5.10 -1.13 9.97
N ILE A 332 4.97 -0.38 8.86
CA ILE A 332 5.83 0.76 8.52
C ILE A 332 5.07 2.08 8.61
N LYS A 333 5.76 3.18 8.94
CA LYS A 333 5.16 4.53 9.03
C LYS A 333 5.31 5.34 7.75
N HIS A 334 6.30 5.00 6.93
CA HIS A 334 6.67 5.78 5.75
C HIS A 334 6.64 4.92 4.48
N PRO A 335 5.45 4.62 3.93
CA PRO A 335 5.34 3.84 2.69
C PRO A 335 6.15 4.48 1.55
N ALA A 336 6.62 3.66 0.62
CA ALA A 336 7.40 4.13 -0.51
C ALA A 336 7.21 3.24 -1.73
N VAL A 337 7.72 3.71 -2.87
CA VAL A 337 7.93 2.92 -4.08
C VAL A 337 9.39 3.02 -4.49
N GLN A 338 9.89 2.05 -5.25
CA GLN A 338 11.25 2.11 -5.78
C GLN A 338 11.22 2.60 -7.22
N LEU A 339 12.01 3.63 -7.52
CA LEU A 339 12.18 4.15 -8.87
C LEU A 339 13.47 3.61 -9.47
N LEU A 340 13.38 3.09 -10.68
CA LEU A 340 14.52 2.56 -11.44
C LEU A 340 14.58 3.25 -12.79
N SER A 341 15.73 3.83 -13.12
CA SER A 341 15.97 4.44 -14.42
C SER A 341 17.09 3.69 -15.13
N LEU A 342 16.79 3.16 -16.30
CA LEU A 342 17.71 2.41 -17.14
C LEU A 342 18.23 3.28 -18.26
N ASN A 343 19.54 3.27 -18.47
CA ASN A 343 20.17 3.97 -19.58
C ASN A 343 20.09 3.10 -20.84
N THR A 344 19.46 3.63 -21.89
CA THR A 344 19.31 2.96 -23.17
C THR A 344 20.45 3.28 -24.15
N ASN A 345 21.44 4.07 -23.75
CA ASN A 345 22.63 4.32 -24.56
C ASN A 345 23.64 3.16 -24.44
N GLU A 346 23.84 2.45 -25.55
CA GLU A 346 24.66 1.23 -25.64
C GLU A 346 26.13 1.42 -25.24
N ASN A 347 26.65 2.65 -25.25
CA ASN A 347 28.06 2.92 -24.96
C ASN A 347 28.36 3.25 -23.48
N SER A 348 27.35 3.25 -22.60
CA SER A 348 27.54 3.61 -21.20
C SER A 348 27.97 2.41 -20.35
N LYS A 349 29.04 2.58 -19.54
CA LYS A 349 29.43 1.60 -18.51
C LYS A 349 28.46 1.56 -17.32
N HIS A 350 27.74 2.66 -17.08
CA HIS A 350 26.72 2.75 -16.03
C HIS A 350 25.35 2.66 -16.68
N THR A 351 24.67 1.53 -16.47
CA THR A 351 23.46 1.19 -17.24
C THR A 351 22.17 1.41 -16.44
N TYR A 352 22.24 1.60 -15.12
CA TYR A 352 21.05 1.86 -14.29
C TYR A 352 21.37 2.76 -13.10
N THR A 353 20.37 3.50 -12.63
CA THR A 353 20.36 4.14 -11.31
C THR A 353 18.98 3.93 -10.66
N THR A 354 18.91 4.00 -9.33
CA THR A 354 17.69 3.68 -8.59
C THR A 354 17.58 4.55 -7.34
N GLU A 355 16.36 5.01 -7.04
CA GLU A 355 16.05 5.91 -5.93
C GLU A 355 14.74 5.48 -5.25
N MET A 356 14.73 5.43 -3.91
CA MET A 356 13.49 5.16 -3.17
C MET A 356 12.66 6.44 -3.06
N CYS A 357 11.42 6.40 -3.54
CA CYS A 357 10.50 7.52 -3.47
C CYS A 357 9.48 7.33 -2.35
N TYR A 358 9.60 8.13 -1.29
CA TYR A 358 8.64 8.13 -0.19
C TYR A 358 7.27 8.65 -0.62
N MET A 359 6.24 7.95 -0.14
CA MET A 359 4.87 8.41 -0.17
C MET A 359 4.52 9.10 1.17
N PRO A 360 3.44 9.90 1.22
CA PRO A 360 3.02 10.57 2.45
C PRO A 360 2.81 9.61 3.60
N ASN A 361 3.14 10.04 4.81
CA ASN A 361 2.71 9.33 6.01
C ASN A 361 1.18 9.22 6.02
N ALA A 362 0.69 7.99 6.03
CA ALA A 362 -0.72 7.71 5.85
C ALA A 362 -1.60 8.10 7.04
N TYR A 363 -1.00 8.29 8.22
CA TYR A 363 -1.73 8.52 9.47
C TYR A 363 -1.88 10.00 9.83
N TYR A 364 -1.03 10.89 9.30
CA TYR A 364 -1.10 12.32 9.62
C TYR A 364 -2.42 12.96 9.19
N GLY A 365 -2.90 12.63 7.99
CA GLY A 365 -4.23 13.06 7.54
C GLY A 365 -5.33 12.55 8.46
N LEU A 366 -5.34 11.24 8.74
CA LEU A 366 -6.33 10.62 9.63
C LEU A 366 -6.37 11.27 11.02
N TYR A 367 -5.21 11.43 11.69
CA TYR A 367 -5.18 12.03 13.02
C TYR A 367 -5.63 13.48 13.00
N THR A 368 -5.30 14.24 11.95
CA THR A 368 -5.72 15.63 11.82
C THR A 368 -7.22 15.72 11.57
N TYR A 369 -7.79 14.84 10.74
CA TYR A 369 -9.23 14.75 10.54
C TYR A 369 -9.96 14.42 11.84
N LEU A 370 -9.49 13.43 12.60
CA LEU A 370 -10.09 13.05 13.89
C LEU A 370 -10.01 14.19 14.91
N ALA A 371 -8.85 14.84 15.03
CA ALA A 371 -8.68 15.99 15.92
C ALA A 371 -9.60 17.15 15.54
N PHE A 372 -9.71 17.45 14.23
CA PHE A 372 -10.59 18.51 13.74
C PHE A 372 -12.07 18.17 13.94
N LEU A 373 -12.48 16.92 13.72
CA LEU A 373 -13.83 16.42 13.98
C LEU A 373 -14.20 16.56 15.46
N LEU A 374 -13.32 16.14 16.37
CA LEU A 374 -13.53 16.25 17.82
C LEU A 374 -13.64 17.70 18.25
N LEU A 375 -12.73 18.56 17.79
CA LEU A 375 -12.73 19.98 18.11
C LEU A 375 -14.03 20.66 17.66
N THR A 376 -14.42 20.47 16.39
CA THR A 376 -15.61 21.11 15.82
C THR A 376 -16.91 20.56 16.39
N SER A 377 -16.93 19.29 16.81
CA SER A 377 -18.08 18.66 17.48
C SER A 377 -18.45 19.32 18.80
N VAL A 378 -17.51 20.00 19.48
CA VAL A 378 -17.80 20.76 20.71
C VAL A 378 -18.60 22.03 20.41
N PHE A 379 -18.38 22.65 19.24
CA PHE A 379 -18.95 23.96 18.90
C PHE A 379 -20.20 23.88 18.01
N ILE A 380 -20.42 22.75 17.33
CA ILE A 380 -21.60 22.54 16.48
C ILE A 380 -22.80 22.11 17.31
N ASP A 381 -23.95 22.75 17.06
CA ASP A 381 -25.21 22.42 17.72
C ASP A 381 -25.61 20.96 17.51
N ARG A 382 -26.10 20.31 18.57
CA ARG A 382 -26.49 18.87 18.56
C ARG A 382 -27.51 18.51 17.48
N SER A 383 -28.37 19.46 17.08
CA SER A 383 -29.37 19.27 16.03
C SER A 383 -28.77 19.07 14.64
N ILE A 384 -27.54 19.52 14.40
CA ILE A 384 -26.83 19.39 13.12
C ILE A 384 -25.49 18.67 13.25
N TRP A 385 -25.19 18.10 14.42
CA TRP A 385 -23.92 17.43 14.70
C TRP A 385 -23.59 16.30 13.72
N TRP A 386 -24.59 15.51 13.31
CA TRP A 386 -24.41 14.43 12.33
C TRP A 386 -23.87 14.92 10.98
N LEU A 387 -24.18 16.16 10.58
CA LEU A 387 -23.65 16.75 9.35
C LEU A 387 -22.13 16.91 9.44
N ASN A 388 -21.58 17.21 10.62
CA ASN A 388 -20.13 17.33 10.81
C ASN A 388 -19.39 15.99 10.60
N ILE A 389 -20.09 14.87 10.64
CA ILE A 389 -19.55 13.53 10.36
C ILE A 389 -19.76 13.15 8.89
N ILE A 390 -20.94 13.44 8.35
CA ILE A 390 -21.31 13.04 6.98
C ILE A 390 -20.52 13.84 5.93
N TRP A 391 -20.36 15.15 6.12
CA TRP A 391 -19.69 16.00 5.15
C TRP A 391 -18.23 15.65 4.86
N PRO A 392 -17.34 15.42 5.85
CA PRO A 392 -15.97 15.01 5.54
C PRO A 392 -15.92 13.68 4.80
N LEU A 393 -16.80 12.71 5.10
CA LEU A 393 -16.90 11.46 4.35
C LEU A 393 -17.35 11.69 2.90
N PHE A 394 -18.31 12.58 2.69
CA PHE A 394 -18.75 12.98 1.35
C PHE A 394 -17.61 13.63 0.56
N ILE A 395 -16.89 14.60 1.17
CA ILE A 395 -15.76 15.28 0.54
C ILE A 395 -14.66 14.27 0.19
N LEU A 396 -14.28 13.39 1.11
CA LEU A 396 -13.31 12.31 0.85
C LEU A 396 -13.73 11.42 -0.32
N ASN A 397 -15.01 11.07 -0.42
CA ASN A 397 -15.53 10.29 -1.54
C ASN A 397 -15.44 11.06 -2.87
N VAL A 398 -15.76 12.36 -2.89
CA VAL A 398 -15.58 13.21 -4.08
C VAL A 398 -14.11 13.23 -4.49
N TYR A 399 -13.19 13.37 -3.54
CA TYR A 399 -11.75 13.39 -3.84
C TYR A 399 -11.26 12.06 -4.41
N TYR A 400 -11.77 10.94 -3.90
CA TYR A 400 -11.48 9.62 -4.44
C TYR A 400 -12.01 9.43 -5.87
N MET A 401 -13.19 9.96 -6.20
CA MET A 401 -13.80 9.84 -7.54
C MET A 401 -13.17 10.75 -8.59
N THR A 402 -12.50 11.82 -8.17
CA THR A 402 -12.00 12.90 -9.05
C THR A 402 -10.47 12.87 -9.18
N ILE A 403 -9.84 11.73 -8.89
CA ILE A 403 -8.38 11.65 -8.89
C ILE A 403 -7.75 11.67 -10.27
#